data_AF-R1E764-F1
#
_entry.id   AF-R1E764-F1
#
_cell.length_a   1.000
_cell.length_b   1.000
_cell.length_c   1.000
_cell.angle_alpha   90.00
_cell.angle_beta   90.00
_cell.angle_gamma   90.00
#
_symmetry.space_group_name_H-M   'P 1'
#
loop_
_entity.id
_entity.type
_entity.pdbx_description
1 polymer ?
#
loop_
_entity_poly.entity_id
_entity_poly.type
_entity_poly.pdbx_seq_one_letter_code
_entity_poly.pdbx_strand_id
1 'polypeptide(L)'
;MAIPQNWKESNRTIQILRAAEKGKYGVLAAIAYNIEQILGLVRAAEKARSPLIIQFFPWAITYSNGLLIRAAADAIKGTSVPISIHLDHAQEEDLIRHAADNLPFDSIMVDMSHHEKAENLAKTKELVAYCNSKGIATEAEPGRIEGGEDGVMDTAGLEGSKTTVEEVHDFTATGVDILAPAIGNIHGEYGPAGPQLDFKR
;
A
#
# COMPACT_ATOMS: atom_id res chain seq x y z
N MET A 1 -18.60 13.98 -8.54
CA MET A 1 -19.69 13.78 -7.55
C MET A 1 -19.05 13.73 -6.17
N ALA A 2 -19.66 14.33 -5.15
CA ALA A 2 -19.15 14.23 -3.78
C ALA A 2 -19.24 12.76 -3.33
N ILE A 3 -18.19 12.27 -2.67
CA ILE A 3 -18.11 10.88 -2.23
C ILE A 3 -18.97 10.69 -0.97
N PRO A 4 -19.72 9.58 -0.85
CA PRO A 4 -20.55 9.33 0.33
C PRO A 4 -19.73 9.38 1.62
N GLN A 5 -20.32 9.90 2.69
CA GLN A 5 -19.68 10.02 4.00
C GLN A 5 -19.23 8.66 4.57
N ASN A 6 -19.82 7.56 4.08
CA ASN A 6 -19.51 6.19 4.46
C ASN A 6 -18.71 5.41 3.40
N TRP A 7 -17.97 6.08 2.50
CA TRP A 7 -17.22 5.40 1.42
C TRP A 7 -16.28 4.29 1.91
N LYS A 8 -15.77 4.38 3.13
CA LYS A 8 -14.93 3.34 3.74
C LYS A 8 -15.66 2.00 3.90
N GLU A 9 -16.99 2.01 3.93
CA GLU A 9 -17.81 0.79 3.95
C GLU A 9 -17.85 0.09 2.59
N SER A 10 -17.67 0.83 1.49
CA SER A 10 -17.67 0.30 0.12
C SER A 10 -16.28 0.17 -0.51
N ASN A 11 -15.22 0.66 0.14
CA ASN A 11 -13.85 0.52 -0.33
C ASN A 11 -13.38 -0.94 -0.20
N ARG A 12 -12.90 -1.53 -1.31
CA ARG A 12 -12.53 -2.95 -1.38
C ARG A 12 -11.36 -3.31 -0.48
N THR A 13 -10.31 -2.48 -0.45
CA THR A 13 -9.14 -2.72 0.43
C THR A 13 -9.57 -2.75 1.89
N ILE A 14 -10.38 -1.79 2.34
CA ILE A 14 -10.87 -1.74 3.72
C ILE A 14 -11.74 -2.96 4.06
N GLN A 15 -12.64 -3.37 3.16
CA GLN A 15 -13.46 -4.57 3.36
C GLN A 15 -12.60 -5.84 3.49
N ILE A 16 -11.60 -6.00 2.61
CA ILE A 16 -10.66 -7.13 2.62
C ILE A 16 -9.91 -7.20 3.95
N LEU A 17 -9.33 -6.09 4.41
CA LEU A 17 -8.52 -6.05 5.63
C LEU A 17 -9.37 -6.21 6.89
N ARG A 18 -10.57 -5.62 6.96
CA ARG A 18 -11.49 -5.84 8.10
C ARG A 18 -11.96 -7.28 8.20
N ALA A 19 -12.22 -7.93 7.06
CA ALA A 19 -12.55 -9.36 7.04
C ALA A 19 -11.37 -10.21 7.52
N ALA A 20 -10.15 -9.84 7.12
CA ALA A 20 -8.90 -10.49 7.55
C ALA A 20 -8.64 -10.35 9.05
N GLU A 21 -8.76 -9.15 9.59
CA GLU A 21 -8.63 -8.88 11.03
C GLU A 21 -9.65 -9.69 11.83
N LYS A 22 -10.93 -9.61 11.46
CA LYS A 22 -12.01 -10.38 12.12
C LYS A 22 -11.79 -11.90 12.01
N GLY A 23 -11.29 -12.35 10.87
CA GLY A 23 -10.99 -13.75 10.58
C GLY A 23 -9.65 -14.24 11.12
N LYS A 24 -8.82 -13.35 11.68
CA LYS A 24 -7.47 -13.62 12.19
C LYS A 24 -6.53 -14.29 11.16
N TYR A 25 -6.50 -13.73 9.95
CA TYR A 25 -5.60 -14.17 8.88
C TYR A 25 -4.92 -12.99 8.20
N GLY A 26 -3.82 -13.25 7.48
CA GLY A 26 -3.15 -12.27 6.63
C GLY A 26 -3.63 -12.36 5.17
N VAL A 27 -3.63 -11.24 4.46
CA VAL A 27 -3.96 -11.19 3.03
C VAL A 27 -2.66 -11.09 2.23
N LEU A 28 -2.55 -11.85 1.15
CA LEU A 28 -1.44 -11.68 0.22
C LEU A 28 -1.60 -10.32 -0.50
N ALA A 29 -0.62 -9.44 -0.33
CA ALA A 29 -0.40 -8.30 -1.18
C ALA A 29 0.78 -8.63 -2.09
N ALA A 30 0.57 -8.58 -3.41
CA ALA A 30 1.56 -9.05 -4.38
C ALA A 30 1.76 -8.04 -5.51
N ILE A 31 3.03 -7.68 -5.74
CA ILE A 31 3.43 -6.77 -6.81
C ILE A 31 3.26 -7.44 -8.18
N ALA A 32 2.70 -6.70 -9.13
CA ALA A 32 2.65 -7.08 -10.53
C ALA A 32 3.36 -6.05 -11.43
N TYR A 33 4.19 -6.54 -12.33
CA TYR A 33 4.96 -5.76 -13.31
C TYR A 33 4.48 -5.94 -14.74
N ASN A 34 3.65 -6.95 -15.01
CA ASN A 34 3.17 -7.27 -16.35
C ASN A 34 1.79 -7.96 -16.33
N ILE A 35 1.25 -8.20 -17.53
CA ILE A 35 -0.08 -8.79 -17.72
C ILE A 35 -0.11 -10.25 -17.26
N GLU A 36 0.98 -11.00 -17.49
CA GLU A 36 1.11 -12.40 -17.11
C GLU A 36 0.99 -12.57 -15.60
N GLN A 37 1.62 -11.70 -14.82
CA GLN A 37 1.52 -11.68 -13.37
C GLN A 37 0.12 -11.28 -12.91
N ILE A 38 -0.50 -10.26 -13.50
CA ILE A 38 -1.88 -9.88 -13.19
C ILE A 38 -2.81 -11.08 -13.38
N LEU A 39 -2.77 -11.73 -14.54
CA LEU A 39 -3.62 -12.88 -14.85
C LEU A 39 -3.31 -14.10 -13.95
N GLY A 40 -2.03 -14.33 -13.67
CA GLY A 40 -1.58 -15.40 -12.79
C GLY A 40 -2.08 -15.23 -11.36
N LEU A 41 -1.93 -14.03 -10.80
CA LEU A 41 -2.35 -13.69 -9.44
C LEU A 41 -3.88 -13.80 -9.30
N VAL A 42 -4.65 -13.27 -10.26
CA VAL A 42 -6.13 -13.38 -10.24
C VAL A 42 -6.56 -14.85 -10.26
N ARG A 43 -6.01 -15.67 -11.18
CA ARG A 43 -6.33 -17.10 -11.25
C ARG A 43 -5.94 -17.85 -9.97
N ALA A 44 -4.81 -17.50 -9.37
CA ALA A 44 -4.37 -18.09 -8.11
C ALA A 44 -5.33 -17.75 -6.97
N ALA A 45 -5.76 -16.48 -6.87
CA ALA A 45 -6.74 -16.03 -5.88
C ALA A 45 -8.07 -16.76 -6.02
N GLU A 46 -8.61 -16.88 -7.24
CA GLU A 46 -9.86 -17.61 -7.50
C GLU A 46 -9.74 -19.09 -7.16
N LYS A 47 -8.66 -19.75 -7.60
CA LYS A 47 -8.42 -21.18 -7.33
C LYS A 47 -8.29 -21.44 -5.82
N ALA A 48 -7.61 -20.55 -5.10
CA ALA A 48 -7.43 -20.64 -3.66
C ALA A 48 -8.69 -20.23 -2.87
N ARG A 49 -9.65 -19.57 -3.52
CA ARG A 49 -10.79 -18.90 -2.88
C ARG A 49 -10.34 -17.90 -1.81
N SER A 50 -9.29 -17.14 -2.12
CA SER A 50 -8.63 -16.21 -1.19
C SER A 50 -8.82 -14.75 -1.64
N PRO A 51 -8.96 -13.79 -0.70
CA PRO A 51 -8.75 -12.39 -1.03
C PRO A 51 -7.31 -12.15 -1.53
N LEU A 52 -7.14 -11.08 -2.31
CA LEU A 52 -5.85 -10.64 -2.84
C LEU A 52 -5.81 -9.10 -2.92
N ILE A 53 -4.64 -8.52 -2.66
CA ILE A 53 -4.33 -7.13 -3.00
C ILE A 53 -3.27 -7.17 -4.10
N ILE A 54 -3.59 -6.67 -5.29
CA ILE A 54 -2.60 -6.52 -6.37
C ILE A 54 -1.94 -5.16 -6.21
N GLN A 55 -0.62 -5.16 -6.05
CA GLN A 55 0.16 -3.95 -5.85
C GLN A 55 0.89 -3.55 -7.13
N PHE A 56 1.10 -2.25 -7.30
CA PHE A 56 1.92 -1.67 -8.35
C PHE A 56 2.80 -0.59 -7.76
N PHE A 57 4.06 -0.49 -8.22
CA PHE A 57 4.91 0.65 -7.94
C PHE A 57 4.59 1.85 -8.84
N PRO A 58 5.07 3.07 -8.48
CA PRO A 58 4.95 4.27 -9.33
C PRO A 58 5.48 4.07 -10.75
N TRP A 59 6.46 3.16 -10.91
CA TRP A 59 6.95 2.71 -12.21
C TRP A 59 5.83 2.29 -13.16
N ALA A 60 4.82 1.56 -12.70
CA ALA A 60 3.75 1.08 -13.58
C ALA A 60 2.93 2.25 -14.17
N ILE A 61 2.87 3.37 -13.47
CA ILE A 61 2.27 4.63 -13.93
C ILE A 61 3.21 5.30 -14.94
N THR A 62 4.47 5.53 -14.60
CA THR A 62 5.42 6.28 -15.45
C THR A 62 5.80 5.53 -16.73
N TYR A 63 5.92 4.20 -16.66
CA TYR A 63 6.24 3.33 -17.80
C TYR A 63 5.08 3.18 -18.77
N SER A 64 3.87 2.92 -18.27
CA SER A 64 2.73 2.51 -19.09
C SER A 64 1.60 3.54 -19.15
N ASN A 65 1.81 4.73 -18.59
CA ASN A 65 0.77 5.74 -18.34
C ASN A 65 -0.44 5.14 -17.60
N GLY A 66 -0.20 4.20 -16.69
CA GLY A 66 -1.23 3.49 -15.91
C GLY A 66 -1.98 2.37 -16.67
N LEU A 67 -1.50 1.93 -17.83
CA LEU A 67 -2.16 0.87 -18.62
C LEU A 67 -2.23 -0.45 -17.85
N LEU A 68 -1.15 -0.82 -17.14
CA LEU A 68 -1.14 -2.04 -16.32
C LEU A 68 -2.19 -2.01 -15.21
N ILE A 69 -2.38 -0.84 -14.56
CA ILE A 69 -3.36 -0.64 -13.49
C ILE A 69 -4.78 -0.81 -14.05
N ARG A 70 -5.06 -0.21 -15.21
CA ARG A 70 -6.37 -0.37 -15.89
C ARG A 70 -6.61 -1.80 -16.36
N ALA A 71 -5.57 -2.50 -16.81
CA ALA A 71 -5.67 -3.92 -17.17
C ALA A 71 -5.97 -4.80 -15.95
N ALA A 72 -5.34 -4.55 -14.79
CA ALA A 72 -5.69 -5.23 -13.54
C ALA A 72 -7.12 -4.92 -13.10
N ALA A 73 -7.54 -3.65 -13.17
CA ALA A 73 -8.91 -3.25 -12.84
C ALA A 73 -9.95 -3.93 -13.72
N ASP A 74 -9.61 -4.23 -14.98
CA ASP A 74 -10.46 -5.02 -15.86
C ASP A 74 -10.41 -6.52 -15.53
N ALA A 75 -9.22 -7.07 -15.30
CA ALA A 75 -9.01 -8.49 -15.00
C ALA A 75 -9.71 -8.97 -13.71
N ILE A 76 -9.89 -8.09 -12.73
CA ILE A 76 -10.59 -8.40 -11.47
C ILE A 76 -12.12 -8.25 -11.58
N LYS A 77 -12.66 -7.78 -12.70
CA LYS A 77 -14.12 -7.68 -12.87
C LYS A 77 -14.73 -9.07 -12.95
N GLY A 78 -15.75 -9.31 -12.14
CA GLY A 78 -16.50 -10.58 -12.15
C GLY A 78 -15.77 -11.74 -11.47
N THR A 79 -14.65 -11.51 -10.79
CA THR A 79 -14.01 -12.54 -9.97
C THR A 79 -14.93 -12.95 -8.83
N SER A 80 -14.87 -14.23 -8.47
CA SER A 80 -15.67 -14.79 -7.38
C SER A 80 -15.12 -14.48 -5.97
N VAL A 81 -13.89 -13.97 -5.90
CA VAL A 81 -13.20 -13.57 -4.67
C VAL A 81 -12.94 -12.06 -4.66
N PRO A 82 -12.85 -11.42 -3.47
CA PRO A 82 -12.55 -9.99 -3.39
C PRO A 82 -11.09 -9.72 -3.72
N ILE A 83 -10.86 -8.86 -4.71
CA ILE A 83 -9.52 -8.39 -5.10
C ILE A 83 -9.53 -6.86 -5.16
N SER A 84 -8.53 -6.22 -4.55
CA SER A 84 -8.30 -4.77 -4.63
C SER A 84 -6.97 -4.43 -5.29
N ILE A 85 -6.83 -3.17 -5.71
CA ILE A 85 -5.62 -2.64 -6.35
C ILE A 85 -5.01 -1.56 -5.48
N HIS A 86 -3.71 -1.68 -5.22
CA HIS A 86 -2.95 -0.80 -4.34
C HIS A 86 -1.76 -0.18 -5.07
N LEU A 87 -1.53 1.12 -4.89
CA LEU A 87 -0.29 1.78 -5.31
C LEU A 87 0.70 1.75 -4.14
N ASP A 88 1.79 1.01 -4.31
CA ASP A 88 2.78 0.77 -3.28
C ASP A 88 3.93 1.79 -3.37
N HIS A 89 4.53 2.15 -2.23
CA HIS A 89 5.66 3.10 -2.12
C HIS A 89 5.55 4.36 -3.01
N ALA A 90 4.43 5.09 -2.95
CA ALA A 90 4.31 6.36 -3.66
C ALA A 90 4.99 7.47 -2.86
N GLN A 91 6.14 7.94 -3.36
CA GLN A 91 7.00 8.91 -2.68
C GLN A 91 6.89 10.35 -3.23
N GLU A 92 6.17 10.55 -4.33
CA GLU A 92 6.02 11.85 -4.99
C GLU A 92 4.59 12.38 -4.90
N GLU A 93 4.40 13.59 -4.34
CA GLU A 93 3.07 14.17 -4.10
C GLU A 93 2.23 14.28 -5.37
N ASP A 94 2.82 14.77 -6.46
CA ASP A 94 2.14 14.96 -7.74
C ASP A 94 1.69 13.62 -8.34
N LEU A 95 2.49 12.55 -8.14
CA LEU A 95 2.16 11.21 -8.60
C LEU A 95 1.02 10.60 -7.78
N ILE A 96 1.01 10.81 -6.46
CA ILE A 96 -0.10 10.39 -5.59
C ILE A 96 -1.40 11.07 -6.04
N ARG A 97 -1.38 12.39 -6.27
CA ARG A 97 -2.56 13.12 -6.75
C ARG A 97 -2.99 12.64 -8.13
N HIS A 98 -2.04 12.46 -9.05
CA HIS A 98 -2.33 11.92 -10.38
C HIS A 98 -2.99 10.53 -10.31
N ALA A 99 -2.44 9.63 -9.50
CA ALA A 99 -2.98 8.28 -9.30
C ALA A 99 -4.40 8.33 -8.72
N ALA A 100 -4.62 9.14 -7.69
CA ALA A 100 -5.91 9.30 -7.05
C ALA A 100 -6.99 9.91 -7.96
N ASP A 101 -6.61 10.80 -8.87
CA ASP A 101 -7.54 11.44 -9.80
C ASP A 101 -7.85 10.61 -11.05
N ASN A 102 -6.87 9.83 -11.54
CA ASN A 102 -6.92 9.31 -12.91
C ASN A 102 -6.85 7.79 -13.03
N LEU A 103 -6.53 7.06 -11.96
CA LEU A 103 -6.28 5.61 -12.01
C LEU A 103 -7.18 4.83 -11.05
N PRO A 104 -7.56 3.58 -11.39
CA PRO A 104 -8.52 2.81 -10.61
C PRO A 104 -7.88 2.10 -9.40
N PHE A 105 -7.23 2.86 -8.52
CA PHE A 105 -6.71 2.36 -7.25
C PHE A 105 -7.81 2.32 -6.18
N ASP A 106 -7.86 1.24 -5.40
CA ASP A 106 -8.69 1.16 -4.20
C ASP A 106 -7.93 1.72 -2.98
N SER A 107 -6.60 1.66 -3.00
CA SER A 107 -5.74 2.19 -1.95
C SER A 107 -4.39 2.71 -2.47
N ILE A 108 -3.79 3.66 -1.76
CA ILE A 108 -2.45 4.22 -2.06
C ILE A 108 -1.62 4.25 -0.78
N MET A 109 -0.40 3.74 -0.81
CA MET A 109 0.62 3.99 0.21
C MET A 109 1.21 5.38 0.00
N VAL A 110 0.99 6.25 0.99
CA VAL A 110 1.58 7.59 1.08
C VAL A 110 2.91 7.44 1.81
N ASP A 111 3.99 7.23 1.05
CA ASP A 111 5.32 6.95 1.59
C ASP A 111 6.19 8.22 1.63
N MET A 112 6.02 9.00 2.70
CA MET A 112 6.83 10.20 2.94
C MET A 112 8.03 9.92 3.88
N SER A 113 8.45 8.65 4.01
CA SER A 113 9.50 8.20 4.95
C SER A 113 10.90 8.76 4.66
N HIS A 114 11.12 9.26 3.45
CA HIS A 114 12.36 9.94 3.05
C HIS A 114 12.47 11.37 3.62
N HIS A 115 11.38 11.96 4.10
CA HIS A 115 11.38 13.22 4.83
C HIS A 115 11.65 13.03 6.33
N GLU A 116 12.06 14.10 6.99
CA GLU A 116 12.14 14.16 8.46
C GLU A 116 10.75 13.99 9.09
N LYS A 117 10.67 13.41 10.30
CA LYS A 117 9.41 12.99 10.95
C LYS A 117 8.30 14.05 10.90
N ALA A 118 8.60 15.31 11.23
CA ALA A 118 7.61 16.38 11.27
C ALA A 118 7.05 16.71 9.87
N GLU A 119 7.90 16.67 8.84
CA GLU A 119 7.49 16.91 7.45
C GLU A 119 6.74 15.69 6.89
N ASN A 120 7.20 14.48 7.17
CA ASN A 120 6.49 13.23 6.84
C ASN A 120 5.04 13.27 7.39
N LEU A 121 4.87 13.54 8.68
CA LEU A 121 3.53 13.61 9.29
C LEU A 121 2.66 14.70 8.66
N ALA A 122 3.21 15.88 8.38
CA ALA A 122 2.47 16.98 7.77
C ALA A 122 1.99 16.64 6.35
N LYS A 123 2.89 16.12 5.50
CA LYS A 123 2.58 15.70 4.12
C LYS A 123 1.62 14.52 4.10
N THR A 124 1.89 13.49 4.92
CA THR A 124 1.02 12.32 5.05
C THR A 124 -0.39 12.74 5.44
N LYS A 125 -0.56 13.62 6.43
CA LYS A 125 -1.89 14.13 6.82
C LYS A 125 -2.65 14.81 5.69
N GLU A 126 -1.98 15.64 4.90
CA GLU A 126 -2.61 16.33 3.77
C GLU A 126 -3.00 15.35 2.66
N LEU A 127 -2.07 14.47 2.26
CA LEU A 127 -2.29 13.50 1.18
C LEU A 127 -3.30 12.41 1.57
N VAL A 128 -3.34 12.01 2.84
CA VAL A 128 -4.37 11.13 3.41
C VAL A 128 -5.74 11.79 3.28
N ALA A 129 -5.87 13.06 3.68
CA ALA A 129 -7.12 13.79 3.53
C ALA A 129 -7.53 13.91 2.05
N TYR A 130 -6.57 14.14 1.16
CA TYR A 130 -6.79 14.22 -0.28
C TYR A 130 -7.30 12.88 -0.85
N CYS A 131 -6.61 11.77 -0.61
CA CYS A 131 -7.02 10.43 -1.07
C CYS A 131 -8.37 10.00 -0.49
N ASN A 132 -8.60 10.28 0.80
CA ASN A 132 -9.88 10.01 1.45
C ASN A 132 -11.03 10.80 0.83
N SER A 133 -10.78 12.04 0.38
CA SER A 133 -11.78 12.83 -0.37
C SER A 133 -12.15 12.24 -1.74
N LYS A 134 -11.31 11.31 -2.24
CA LYS A 134 -11.47 10.52 -3.47
C LYS A 134 -11.92 9.08 -3.21
N GLY A 135 -12.21 8.71 -1.96
CA GLY A 135 -12.74 7.40 -1.61
C GLY A 135 -11.69 6.29 -1.69
N ILE A 136 -10.42 6.68 -1.64
CA ILE A 136 -9.25 5.81 -1.74
C ILE A 136 -8.67 5.65 -0.34
N ALA A 137 -8.50 4.40 0.08
CA ALA A 137 -7.89 4.10 1.38
C ALA A 137 -6.39 4.39 1.35
N THR A 138 -5.81 4.69 2.50
CA THR A 138 -4.41 5.08 2.59
C THR A 138 -3.61 4.21 3.52
N GLU A 139 -2.37 3.92 3.11
CA GLU A 139 -1.35 3.26 3.91
C GLU A 139 -0.20 4.25 4.17
N ALA A 140 0.45 4.16 5.32
CA ALA A 140 1.65 4.93 5.62
C ALA A 140 2.64 4.10 6.42
N GLU A 141 3.92 4.46 6.31
CA GLU A 141 5.01 3.83 7.03
C GLU A 141 5.45 4.71 8.22
N PRO A 142 5.04 4.38 9.46
CA PRO A 142 5.53 5.06 10.65
C PRO A 142 6.95 4.59 10.98
N GLY A 143 7.96 5.32 10.53
CA GLY A 143 9.37 4.98 10.74
C GLY A 143 10.10 4.90 9.42
N ARG A 144 11.08 3.99 9.33
CA ARG A 144 11.81 3.71 8.09
C ARG A 144 12.27 2.25 8.04
N ILE A 145 11.69 1.47 7.13
CA ILE A 145 12.11 0.11 6.78
C ILE A 145 13.37 0.22 5.91
N GLU A 146 14.40 -0.56 6.21
CA GLU A 146 15.64 -0.57 5.43
C GLU A 146 15.52 -1.45 4.17
N GLY A 147 16.32 -1.15 3.16
CA GLY A 147 16.51 -1.97 1.96
C GLY A 147 15.99 -1.30 0.68
N GLY A 148 15.90 -2.07 -0.39
CA GLY A 148 15.38 -1.61 -1.67
C GLY A 148 14.94 -2.80 -2.52
N GLU A 149 14.05 -2.55 -3.46
CA GLU A 149 13.50 -3.50 -4.43
C GLU A 149 13.40 -2.82 -5.81
N ASP A 150 13.20 -3.58 -6.88
CA ASP A 150 13.02 -2.99 -8.21
C ASP A 150 11.73 -2.14 -8.26
N GLY A 151 11.89 -0.82 -8.15
CA GLY A 151 10.79 0.14 -8.03
C GLY A 151 10.67 0.85 -6.67
N VAL A 152 11.47 0.46 -5.68
CA VAL A 152 11.59 1.13 -4.36
C VAL A 152 13.01 1.70 -4.23
N MET A 153 13.13 2.95 -3.79
CA MET A 153 14.45 3.58 -3.62
C MET A 153 15.27 2.86 -2.55
N ASP A 154 16.53 2.56 -2.84
CA ASP A 154 17.48 2.01 -1.87
C ASP A 154 17.69 3.00 -0.72
N THR A 155 17.49 2.55 0.52
CA THR A 155 17.74 3.36 1.73
C THR A 155 19.22 3.47 2.09
N ALA A 156 20.15 3.06 1.22
CA ALA A 156 21.59 3.15 1.44
C ALA A 156 22.03 4.54 1.95
N GLY A 157 22.48 4.60 3.20
CA GLY A 157 22.94 5.82 3.89
C GLY A 157 21.94 6.42 4.89
N LEU A 158 20.75 5.86 5.02
CA LEU A 158 19.78 6.20 6.06
C LEU A 158 19.74 5.09 7.12
N GLU A 159 19.82 5.43 8.41
CA GLU A 159 19.61 4.44 9.48
C GLU A 159 18.13 4.04 9.51
N GLY A 160 17.86 2.73 9.51
CA GLY A 160 16.53 2.20 9.76
C GLY A 160 16.02 2.62 11.12
N SER A 161 14.75 2.99 11.19
CA SER A 161 14.09 3.38 12.43
C SER A 161 12.92 2.45 12.70
N LYS A 162 13.00 1.71 13.81
CA LYS A 162 11.90 0.86 14.26
C LYS A 162 10.75 1.72 14.76
N THR A 163 9.54 1.39 14.30
CA THR A 163 8.30 2.07 14.67
C THR A 163 8.08 2.10 16.18
N THR A 164 7.85 3.27 16.74
CA THR A 164 7.50 3.48 18.15
C THR A 164 5.99 3.58 18.34
N VAL A 165 5.50 3.32 19.57
CA VAL A 165 4.08 3.51 19.92
C VAL A 165 3.63 4.96 19.70
N GLU A 166 4.51 5.93 19.97
CA GLU A 166 4.25 7.35 19.70
C GLU A 166 4.03 7.60 18.21
N GLU A 167 4.88 7.05 17.33
CA GLU A 167 4.69 7.16 15.88
C GLU A 167 3.41 6.49 15.41
N VAL A 168 3.01 5.35 15.97
CA VAL A 168 1.70 4.75 15.68
C VAL A 168 0.56 5.73 16.01
N HIS A 169 0.62 6.40 17.16
CA HIS A 169 -0.38 7.41 17.53
C HIS A 169 -0.35 8.64 16.61
N ASP A 170 0.84 9.14 16.27
CA ASP A 170 1.01 10.28 15.39
C ASP A 170 0.45 10.00 13.99
N PHE A 171 0.79 8.84 13.41
CA PHE A 171 0.35 8.47 12.07
C PHE A 171 -1.14 8.10 12.04
N THR A 172 -1.68 7.40 13.04
CA THR A 172 -3.14 7.17 13.10
C THR A 172 -3.93 8.48 13.22
N ALA A 173 -3.39 9.50 13.89
CA ALA A 173 -4.02 10.83 13.99
C ALA A 173 -4.06 11.60 12.64
N THR A 174 -3.31 11.16 11.61
CA THR A 174 -3.42 11.68 10.25
C THR A 174 -4.72 11.26 9.56
N GLY A 175 -5.35 10.18 10.05
CA GLY A 175 -6.54 9.57 9.44
C GLY A 175 -6.24 8.45 8.45
N VAL A 176 -4.99 7.97 8.41
CA VAL A 176 -4.55 6.82 7.59
C VAL A 176 -5.33 5.55 7.97
N ASP A 177 -5.54 4.66 7.00
CA ASP A 177 -6.34 3.44 7.19
C ASP A 177 -5.48 2.22 7.56
N ILE A 178 -4.23 2.21 7.09
CA ILE A 178 -3.30 1.07 7.19
C ILE A 178 -1.93 1.60 7.62
N LEU A 179 -1.23 0.86 8.47
CA LEU A 179 0.16 1.17 8.85
C LEU A 179 1.08 0.01 8.46
N ALA A 180 2.25 0.34 7.93
CA ALA A 180 3.37 -0.57 7.69
C ALA A 180 4.45 -0.37 8.76
N PRO A 181 4.39 -1.04 9.93
CA PRO A 181 5.38 -0.83 10.98
C PRO A 181 6.71 -1.50 10.66
N ALA A 182 7.81 -0.78 10.91
CA ALA A 182 9.16 -1.31 10.95
C ALA A 182 9.42 -2.02 12.29
N ILE A 183 9.36 -3.35 12.29
CA ILE A 183 9.64 -4.21 13.46
C ILE A 183 10.92 -5.02 13.32
N GLY A 184 11.80 -4.65 12.39
CA GLY A 184 13.01 -5.43 12.01
C GLY A 184 12.85 -6.21 10.71
N ASN A 185 11.73 -6.01 10.01
CA ASN A 185 11.59 -6.36 8.59
C ASN A 185 12.42 -5.42 7.72
N ILE A 186 12.86 -5.92 6.56
CA ILE A 186 13.57 -5.18 5.52
C ILE A 186 12.96 -5.48 4.15
N HIS A 187 13.23 -4.62 3.18
CA HIS A 187 13.04 -4.88 1.76
C HIS A 187 14.20 -5.71 1.19
N GLY A 188 13.90 -6.61 0.27
CA GLY A 188 14.89 -7.46 -0.39
C GLY A 188 15.37 -8.67 0.44
N GLU A 189 16.62 -9.06 0.24
CA GLU A 189 17.16 -10.30 0.80
C GLU A 189 17.65 -10.13 2.23
N TYR A 190 17.11 -10.95 3.14
CA TYR A 190 17.71 -11.13 4.45
C TYR A 190 19.07 -11.79 4.29
N GLY A 191 20.10 -11.18 4.90
CA GLY A 191 21.42 -11.79 4.98
C GLY A 191 21.45 -13.12 5.74
N PRO A 192 22.62 -13.72 5.97
CA PRO A 192 22.76 -15.06 6.56
C PRO A 192 22.06 -15.27 7.91
N ALA A 193 21.80 -14.19 8.65
CA ALA A 193 21.09 -14.23 9.92
C ALA A 193 19.57 -14.45 9.78
N GLY A 194 19.00 -14.32 8.58
CA GLY A 194 17.56 -14.39 8.35
C GLY A 194 16.78 -13.23 9.00
N PRO A 195 15.44 -13.26 8.97
CA PRO A 195 14.60 -12.22 9.56
C PRO A 195 14.68 -12.20 11.09
N GLN A 196 14.90 -11.00 11.63
CA GLN A 196 15.00 -10.76 13.08
C GLN A 196 13.90 -9.80 13.53
N LEU A 197 12.66 -10.33 13.60
CA LEU A 197 11.47 -9.54 13.91
C LEU A 197 11.27 -9.37 15.42
N ASP A 198 10.95 -8.15 15.83
CA ASP A 198 10.64 -7.76 17.20
C ASP A 198 9.13 -7.89 17.47
N PHE A 199 8.65 -9.12 17.67
CA PHE A 199 7.21 -9.40 17.88
C PHE A 199 6.61 -8.79 19.15
N LYS A 200 7.44 -8.31 20.09
CA LYS A 200 6.95 -7.70 21.35
C LYS A 200 6.68 -6.21 21.23
N ARG A 201 7.25 -5.56 20.21
CA ARG A 201 7.06 -4.14 19.90
C ARG A 201 5.61 -3.85 19.55
#